data_AF-A0A507F7G7-F1
#
_entry.id   AF-A0A507F7G7-F1
#
_cell.length_a   1.000
_cell.length_b   1.000
_cell.length_c   1.000
_cell.angle_alpha   90.00
_cell.angle_beta   90.00
_cell.angle_gamma   90.00
#
_symmetry.space_group_name_H-M   'P 1'
#
loop_
_entity.id
_entity.type
_entity.pdbx_description
1 polymer ?
#
loop_
_entity_poly.entity_id
_entity_poly.type
_entity_poly.pdbx_seq_one_letter_code
_entity_poly.pdbx_strand_id
1 'polypeptide(L)'
;MPKAFADVLAHRRIWADELEKLDSQRLALQTVCLDNLDKLSQSCKTKAHCHLFADLRQQETRLCESRSQLHAKLFETLAFPIQYFELSKATLMEGYDLLQEQATQLEMEIILESKTPAFSGMDEHLTNPWILDKEEGDVRRLLDLNCADSSFAIQKFEELRDVQNTHSKKLVDLKREFNGYTDDLDGWEKSTHFRFDKIRLEYKSVNDRKLYQNRLDIEFPTLSSAQRKFHIIWIQKHHGYKARLTALTKNHHTHISNLIKSILLQFPIQSKKYLAKLRAESSLQECLNKIEERHRKLYEWRRARIEEIRREEEQREKEAALAAMQHAERELERLERISSKKETIREFQEQKRLSHLSKIQAFEEEKHQHLLHQLSQKQRIKERVDFRASEQHKKSEALKLDALERENARLEIERKLDALRKSVAVHVESDWSRILQPTEAFKVSKQTEKLPSLFVNHSFTVAALMKDRRFRVSQALHAAGLQHSEYARRVLTSL
;
A
#
# COMPACT_ATOMS: atom_id res chain seq x y z
N MET A 1 20.77 5.89 20.36
CA MET A 1 19.82 4.89 20.88
C MET A 1 18.43 5.46 21.23
N PRO A 2 18.26 6.54 22.04
CA PRO A 2 16.92 6.94 22.50
C PRO A 2 15.98 7.43 21.38
N LYS A 3 16.52 8.04 20.32
CA LYS A 3 15.71 8.56 19.19
C LYS A 3 15.09 7.44 18.34
N ALA A 4 15.87 6.42 17.98
CA ALA A 4 15.38 5.29 17.19
C ALA A 4 14.35 4.44 17.95
N PHE A 5 14.51 4.28 19.27
CA PHE A 5 13.51 3.60 20.09
C PHE A 5 12.22 4.43 20.24
N ALA A 6 12.35 5.76 20.35
CA ALA A 6 11.22 6.68 20.32
C ALA A 6 10.48 6.64 18.98
N ASP A 7 11.20 6.53 17.86
CA ASP A 7 10.61 6.43 16.52
C ASP A 7 9.84 5.11 16.32
N VAL A 8 10.37 3.98 16.82
CA VAL A 8 9.66 2.68 16.78
C VAL A 8 8.40 2.71 17.66
N LEU A 9 8.48 3.32 18.85
CA LEU A 9 7.31 3.48 19.72
C LEU A 9 6.27 4.45 19.13
N ALA A 10 6.71 5.52 18.46
CA ALA A 10 5.84 6.44 17.75
C ALA A 10 5.15 5.75 16.57
N HIS A 11 5.88 4.97 15.79
CA HIS A 11 5.32 4.18 14.70
C HIS A 11 4.31 3.15 15.21
N ARG A 12 4.62 2.45 16.31
CA ARG A 12 3.69 1.52 16.97
C ARG A 12 2.40 2.20 17.44
N ARG A 13 2.47 3.43 17.94
CA ARG A 13 1.30 4.23 18.32
C ARG A 13 0.45 4.62 17.11
N ILE A 14 1.07 5.10 16.04
CA ILE A 14 0.35 5.45 14.80
C ILE A 14 -0.45 4.26 14.28
N TRP A 15 0.17 3.07 14.22
CA TRP A 15 -0.52 1.86 13.75
C TRP A 15 -1.58 1.34 14.73
N ALA A 16 -1.41 1.54 16.04
CA ALA A 16 -2.44 1.22 17.03
C ALA A 16 -3.68 2.12 16.88
N ASP A 17 -3.48 3.43 16.72
CA ASP A 17 -4.57 4.40 16.51
C ASP A 17 -5.30 4.13 15.18
N GLU A 18 -4.57 3.70 14.15
CA GLU A 18 -5.13 3.35 12.85
C GLU A 18 -5.95 2.05 12.91
N LEU A 19 -5.49 1.07 13.70
CA LEU A 19 -6.25 -0.15 14.00
C LEU A 19 -7.55 0.16 14.76
N GLU A 20 -7.47 1.03 15.77
CA GLU A 20 -8.64 1.43 16.57
C GLU A 20 -9.67 2.21 15.73
N LYS A 21 -9.21 3.05 14.79
CA LYS A 21 -10.07 3.69 13.78
C LYS A 21 -10.77 2.67 12.88
N LEU A 22 -10.04 1.67 12.39
CA LEU A 22 -10.60 0.63 11.53
C LEU A 22 -11.62 -0.23 12.28
N ASP A 23 -11.35 -0.59 13.54
CA ASP A 23 -12.30 -1.32 14.38
C ASP A 23 -13.54 -0.47 14.70
N SER A 24 -13.37 0.83 14.94
CA SER A 24 -14.49 1.77 15.13
C SER A 24 -15.37 1.88 13.87
N GLN A 25 -14.75 1.95 12.68
CA GLN A 25 -15.46 1.95 11.40
C GLN A 25 -16.19 0.62 11.16
N ARG A 26 -15.57 -0.52 11.52
CA ARG A 26 -16.21 -1.83 11.45
C ARG A 26 -17.44 -1.90 12.35
N LEU A 27 -17.31 -1.47 13.60
CA LEU A 27 -18.43 -1.45 14.55
C LEU A 27 -19.58 -0.59 14.01
N ALA A 28 -19.26 0.59 13.48
CA ALA A 28 -20.24 1.49 12.88
C ALA A 28 -20.94 0.88 11.65
N LEU A 29 -20.19 0.21 10.77
CA LEU A 29 -20.77 -0.52 9.63
C LEU A 29 -21.62 -1.70 10.09
N GLN A 30 -21.20 -2.40 11.14
CA GLN A 30 -21.93 -3.52 11.71
C GLN A 30 -23.25 -3.06 12.35
N THR A 31 -23.27 -1.95 13.08
CA THR A 31 -24.52 -1.36 13.58
C THR A 31 -25.42 -0.87 12.45
N VAL A 32 -24.88 -0.21 11.42
CA VAL A 32 -25.68 0.19 10.25
C VAL A 32 -26.27 -1.03 9.53
N CYS A 33 -25.52 -2.12 9.42
CA CYS A 33 -26.02 -3.37 8.83
C CYS A 33 -27.13 -3.99 9.69
N LEU A 34 -26.97 -4.03 11.01
CA LEU A 34 -27.99 -4.54 11.94
C LEU A 34 -29.25 -3.66 11.93
N ASP A 35 -29.11 -2.33 11.94
CA ASP A 35 -30.24 -1.40 11.83
C ASP A 35 -30.98 -1.54 10.49
N ASN A 36 -30.23 -1.75 9.39
CA ASN A 36 -30.83 -1.99 8.08
C ASN A 36 -31.48 -3.37 8.00
N LEU A 37 -30.92 -4.39 8.65
CA LEU A 37 -31.51 -5.72 8.78
C LEU A 37 -32.82 -5.67 9.57
N ASP A 38 -32.88 -4.91 10.65
CA ASP A 38 -34.10 -4.71 11.42
C ASP A 38 -35.16 -3.93 10.64
N LYS A 39 -34.78 -2.87 9.92
CA LYS A 39 -35.69 -2.14 9.01
C LYS A 39 -36.20 -3.01 7.86
N LEU A 40 -35.36 -3.90 7.33
CA LEU A 40 -35.72 -4.86 6.28
C LEU A 40 -36.62 -5.98 6.80
N SER A 41 -36.38 -6.48 8.02
CA SER A 41 -37.23 -7.48 8.66
C SER A 41 -38.64 -6.90 8.92
N GLN A 42 -38.72 -5.60 9.24
CA GLN A 42 -39.98 -4.87 9.37
C GLN A 42 -40.68 -4.56 8.03
N SER A 43 -39.98 -4.57 6.89
CA SER A 43 -40.54 -4.21 5.57
C SER A 43 -40.75 -5.39 4.60
N CYS A 44 -40.41 -6.61 4.97
CA CYS A 44 -40.27 -7.71 4.01
C CYS A 44 -41.60 -8.30 3.50
N LYS A 45 -41.99 -7.93 2.27
CA LYS A 45 -42.91 -8.70 1.40
C LYS A 45 -42.45 -8.89 -0.07
N THR A 46 -41.29 -8.41 -0.51
CA THR A 46 -40.94 -8.46 -1.96
C THR A 46 -39.49 -8.83 -2.29
N LYS A 47 -39.32 -9.46 -3.47
CA LYS A 47 -38.10 -10.06 -4.05
C LYS A 47 -36.92 -9.09 -4.27
N ALA A 48 -37.13 -7.77 -4.23
CA ALA A 48 -36.08 -6.78 -4.49
C ALA A 48 -34.93 -6.80 -3.47
N HIS A 49 -35.18 -7.32 -2.26
CA HIS A 49 -34.21 -7.33 -1.17
C HIS A 49 -33.07 -8.35 -1.33
N CYS A 50 -33.20 -9.35 -2.20
CA CYS A 50 -32.16 -10.37 -2.39
C CYS A 50 -30.87 -9.81 -3.03
N HIS A 51 -30.99 -8.79 -3.88
CA HIS A 51 -29.82 -8.18 -4.53
C HIS A 51 -29.00 -7.30 -3.57
N LEU A 52 -29.68 -6.55 -2.69
CA LEU A 52 -29.01 -5.69 -1.71
C LEU A 52 -28.19 -6.52 -0.69
N PHE A 53 -28.70 -7.69 -0.31
CA PHE A 53 -27.98 -8.64 0.55
C PHE A 53 -26.76 -9.27 -0.12
N ALA A 54 -26.84 -9.52 -1.43
CA ALA A 54 -25.70 -10.04 -2.19
C ALA A 54 -24.57 -9.01 -2.26
N ASP A 55 -24.89 -7.73 -2.49
CA ASP A 55 -23.92 -6.64 -2.54
C ASP A 55 -23.26 -6.39 -1.17
N LEU A 56 -24.02 -6.45 -0.08
CA LEU A 56 -23.48 -6.31 1.28
C LEU A 56 -22.54 -7.46 1.65
N ARG A 57 -22.87 -8.72 1.31
CA ARG A 57 -21.95 -9.85 1.48
C ARG A 57 -20.69 -9.71 0.63
N GLN A 58 -20.81 -9.14 -0.57
CA GLN A 58 -19.66 -8.88 -1.43
C GLN A 58 -18.75 -7.76 -0.86
N GLN A 59 -19.31 -6.75 -0.20
CA GLN A 59 -18.52 -5.77 0.54
C GLN A 59 -17.85 -6.36 1.77
N GLU A 60 -18.55 -7.20 2.54
CA GLU A 60 -17.99 -7.85 3.73
C GLU A 60 -16.81 -8.78 3.40
N THR A 61 -16.91 -9.54 2.31
CA THR A 61 -15.82 -10.39 1.81
C THR A 61 -14.61 -9.58 1.38
N ARG A 62 -14.79 -8.47 0.65
CA ARG A 62 -13.70 -7.55 0.29
C ARG A 62 -12.99 -6.94 1.51
N LEU A 63 -13.75 -6.59 2.55
CA LEU A 63 -13.17 -6.07 3.79
C LEU A 63 -12.38 -7.14 4.56
N CYS A 64 -12.86 -8.39 4.58
CA CYS A 64 -12.11 -9.52 5.16
C CYS A 64 -10.81 -9.83 4.41
N GLU A 65 -10.81 -9.78 3.07
CA GLU A 65 -9.60 -9.95 2.26
C GLU A 65 -8.59 -8.83 2.52
N SER A 66 -9.05 -7.58 2.54
CA SER A 66 -8.19 -6.42 2.81
C SER A 66 -7.58 -6.48 4.22
N ARG A 67 -8.35 -6.93 5.23
CA ARG A 67 -7.84 -7.17 6.60
C ARG A 67 -6.78 -8.26 6.63
N SER A 68 -7.01 -9.37 5.91
CA SER A 68 -6.06 -10.48 5.86
C SER A 68 -4.74 -10.07 5.20
N GLN A 69 -4.80 -9.25 4.15
CA GLN A 69 -3.62 -8.66 3.50
C GLN A 69 -2.88 -7.68 4.42
N LEU A 70 -3.59 -6.84 5.18
CA LEU A 70 -2.99 -5.95 6.18
C LEU A 70 -2.33 -6.72 7.31
N HIS A 71 -2.97 -7.78 7.81
CA HIS A 71 -2.39 -8.65 8.84
C HIS A 71 -1.14 -9.36 8.32
N ALA A 72 -1.15 -9.87 7.09
CA ALA A 72 0.02 -10.49 6.47
C ALA A 72 1.18 -9.49 6.32
N LYS A 73 0.90 -8.27 5.84
CA LYS A 73 1.91 -7.20 5.76
C LYS A 73 2.43 -6.77 7.13
N LEU A 74 1.59 -6.66 8.14
CA LEU A 74 2.01 -6.37 9.52
C LEU A 74 2.87 -7.50 10.08
N PHE A 75 2.52 -8.76 9.80
CA PHE A 75 3.32 -9.90 10.23
C PHE A 75 4.67 -9.96 9.53
N GLU A 76 4.74 -9.73 8.22
CA GLU A 76 6.02 -9.66 7.48
C GLU A 76 6.89 -8.48 7.94
N THR A 77 6.29 -7.31 8.16
CA THR A 77 7.02 -6.12 8.61
C THR A 77 7.45 -6.18 10.07
N LEU A 78 6.76 -6.93 10.94
CA LEU A 78 7.11 -7.11 12.36
C LEU A 78 7.92 -8.38 12.64
N ALA A 79 7.85 -9.41 11.81
CA ALA A 79 8.64 -10.64 11.95
C ALA A 79 10.14 -10.36 11.83
N PHE A 80 10.54 -9.49 10.91
CA PHE A 80 11.95 -9.15 10.71
C PHE A 80 12.56 -8.39 11.91
N PRO A 81 11.90 -7.36 12.49
CA PRO A 81 12.33 -6.74 13.75
C PRO A 81 12.39 -7.70 14.95
N ILE A 82 11.46 -8.65 15.06
CA ILE A 82 11.44 -9.62 16.17
C ILE A 82 12.59 -10.62 16.05
N GLN A 83 12.82 -11.19 14.86
CA GLN A 83 14.00 -12.04 14.62
C GLN A 83 15.31 -11.28 14.83
N TYR A 84 15.37 -10.01 14.40
CA TYR A 84 16.52 -9.15 14.64
C TYR A 84 16.76 -8.89 16.13
N PHE A 85 15.70 -8.74 16.92
CA PHE A 85 15.78 -8.56 18.36
C PHE A 85 16.27 -9.82 19.09
N GLU A 86 15.81 -11.00 18.67
CA GLU A 86 16.29 -12.31 19.17
C GLU A 86 17.78 -12.52 18.87
N LEU A 87 18.23 -12.24 17.64
CA LEU A 87 19.65 -12.29 17.25
C LEU A 87 20.52 -11.26 18.01
N SER A 88 19.98 -10.06 18.23
CA SER A 88 20.60 -9.01 19.06
C SER A 88 20.74 -9.45 20.51
N LYS A 89 19.76 -10.18 21.04
CA LYS A 89 19.79 -10.72 22.41
C LYS A 89 20.84 -11.81 22.56
N ALA A 90 20.95 -12.73 21.59
CA ALA A 90 21.96 -13.79 21.59
C ALA A 90 23.39 -13.22 21.56
N THR A 91 23.65 -12.23 20.71
CA THR A 91 24.96 -11.57 20.63
C THR A 91 25.31 -10.72 21.86
N LEU A 92 24.31 -10.23 22.61
CA LEU A 92 24.53 -9.57 23.90
C LEU A 92 24.90 -10.57 25.00
N MET A 93 24.33 -11.78 24.97
CA MET A 93 24.66 -12.85 25.91
C MET A 93 26.10 -13.35 25.71
N GLU A 94 26.51 -13.60 24.46
CA GLU A 94 27.91 -13.98 24.16
C GLU A 94 28.93 -12.92 24.59
N GLY A 95 28.59 -11.63 24.46
CA GLY A 95 29.45 -10.54 24.94
C GLY A 95 29.55 -10.49 26.48
N TYR A 96 28.52 -10.93 27.20
CA TYR A 96 28.53 -10.99 28.66
C TYR A 96 29.46 -12.08 29.18
N ASP A 97 29.44 -13.26 28.55
CA ASP A 97 30.29 -14.39 28.93
C ASP A 97 31.78 -14.08 28.71
N LEU A 98 32.12 -13.40 27.60
CA LEU A 98 33.50 -12.97 27.30
C LEU A 98 34.03 -11.94 28.31
N LEU A 99 33.18 -11.00 28.75
CA LEU A 99 33.54 -10.00 29.77
C LEU A 99 33.76 -10.65 31.15
N GLN A 100 33.02 -11.72 31.46
CA GLN A 100 33.18 -12.46 32.71
C GLN A 100 34.50 -13.24 32.72
N GLU A 101 34.90 -13.81 31.58
CA GLU A 101 36.19 -14.50 31.42
C GLU A 101 37.38 -13.53 31.53
N GLN A 102 37.30 -12.35 30.90
CA GLN A 102 38.33 -11.30 31.01
C GLN A 102 38.45 -10.74 32.44
N ALA A 103 37.34 -10.62 33.17
CA ALA A 103 37.37 -10.20 34.57
C ALA A 103 38.16 -11.19 35.45
N THR A 104 38.00 -12.49 35.22
CA THR A 104 38.74 -13.53 35.98
C THR A 104 40.24 -13.58 35.64
N GLN A 105 40.63 -13.23 34.42
CA GLN A 105 42.04 -13.17 34.01
C GLN A 105 42.78 -11.97 34.63
N LEU A 106 42.13 -10.79 34.67
CA LEU A 106 42.69 -9.60 35.29
C LEU A 106 42.82 -9.71 36.82
N GLU A 107 41.88 -10.41 37.48
CA GLU A 107 42.01 -10.74 38.90
C GLU A 107 43.23 -11.63 39.20
N MET A 108 43.69 -12.46 38.24
CA MET A 108 44.90 -13.26 38.39
C MET A 108 46.21 -12.49 38.13
N GLU A 109 46.23 -11.52 37.21
CA GLU A 109 47.41 -10.70 36.93
C GLU A 109 47.73 -9.71 38.06
N ILE A 110 46.70 -9.17 38.72
CA ILE A 110 46.85 -8.24 39.85
C ILE A 110 47.52 -8.92 41.07
N ILE A 111 47.50 -10.25 41.15
CA ILE A 111 48.10 -11.02 42.25
C ILE A 111 49.61 -11.24 42.08
N LEU A 112 50.18 -11.00 40.89
CA LEU A 112 51.56 -11.41 40.55
C LEU A 112 52.60 -10.28 40.53
N GLU A 113 52.22 -9.00 40.61
CA GLU A 113 53.15 -7.87 40.52
C GLU A 113 53.12 -6.94 41.74
N SER A 114 53.79 -7.33 42.84
CA SER A 114 54.30 -6.35 43.80
C SER A 114 55.48 -6.88 44.63
N LYS A 115 56.69 -6.39 44.33
CA LYS A 115 57.85 -6.43 45.23
C LYS A 115 58.41 -5.00 45.40
N THR A 116 58.55 -4.64 46.68
CA THR A 116 59.18 -3.50 47.39
C THR A 116 60.51 -2.95 46.81
N PRO A 117 61.03 -1.71 47.13
CA PRO A 117 61.16 -1.21 48.52
C PRO A 117 61.15 0.31 48.88
N ALA A 118 60.94 0.48 50.19
CA ALA A 118 61.24 1.52 51.20
C ALA A 118 61.99 2.83 50.87
N PHE A 119 61.53 3.95 51.47
CA PHE A 119 62.40 4.86 52.24
C PHE A 119 61.66 5.79 53.24
N SER A 120 62.39 6.18 54.29
CA SER A 120 61.95 6.83 55.51
C SER A 120 62.14 8.35 55.56
N GLY A 121 61.36 9.02 56.42
CA GLY A 121 61.93 9.91 57.44
C GLY A 121 61.41 11.34 57.48
N MET A 122 60.38 11.58 58.30
CA MET A 122 60.10 12.82 59.07
C MET A 122 58.68 12.73 59.64
N ASP A 123 58.51 12.28 60.90
CA ASP A 123 57.24 12.20 61.65
C ASP A 123 55.95 12.08 60.79
N GLU A 124 56.02 11.17 59.81
CA GLU A 124 55.01 10.97 58.75
C GLU A 124 53.71 10.43 59.33
N HIS A 125 53.75 9.95 60.57
CA HIS A 125 52.63 9.29 61.23
C HIS A 125 51.42 10.23 61.47
N LEU A 126 51.62 11.54 61.49
CA LEU A 126 50.54 12.54 61.63
C LEU A 126 50.10 13.16 60.31
N THR A 127 51.02 13.27 59.34
CA THR A 127 50.76 13.85 58.01
C THR A 127 50.23 12.82 57.02
N ASN A 128 50.67 11.57 57.13
CA ASN A 128 50.30 10.44 56.29
C ASN A 128 50.19 9.15 57.13
N PRO A 129 49.07 8.97 57.83
CA PRO A 129 48.90 7.88 58.79
C PRO A 129 49.01 6.52 58.09
N TRP A 130 49.71 5.61 58.74
CA TRP A 130 49.85 4.23 58.29
C TRP A 130 48.54 3.48 58.53
N ILE A 131 48.08 2.78 57.52
CA ILE A 131 46.84 2.02 57.53
C ILE A 131 47.18 0.59 57.15
N LEU A 132 46.66 -0.35 57.93
CA LEU A 132 46.64 -1.75 57.53
C LEU A 132 45.61 -1.92 56.43
N ASP A 133 46.09 -2.20 55.22
CA ASP A 133 45.23 -2.60 54.13
C ASP A 133 44.64 -3.97 54.47
N LYS A 134 43.32 -4.05 54.57
CA LYS A 134 42.64 -5.28 54.97
C LYS A 134 42.61 -6.31 53.84
N GLU A 135 42.77 -5.87 52.60
CA GLU A 135 42.70 -6.74 51.43
C GLU A 135 44.04 -7.42 51.15
N GLU A 136 45.16 -6.73 51.42
CA GLU A 136 46.51 -7.24 51.13
C GLU A 136 47.33 -7.57 52.39
N GLY A 137 46.92 -7.13 53.58
CA GLY A 137 47.67 -7.33 54.83
C GLY A 137 48.90 -6.42 54.99
N ASP A 138 49.17 -5.58 54.00
CA ASP A 138 50.30 -4.65 53.99
C ASP A 138 49.98 -3.32 54.66
N VAL A 139 51.00 -2.72 55.29
CA VAL A 139 50.89 -1.39 55.90
C VAL A 139 51.19 -0.35 54.84
N ARG A 140 50.16 0.35 54.36
CA ARG A 140 50.27 1.42 53.35
C ARG A 140 50.03 2.77 53.98
N ARG A 141 50.60 3.83 53.39
CA ARG A 141 50.27 5.18 53.82
C ARG A 141 48.96 5.61 53.17
N LEU A 142 48.14 6.40 53.87
CA LEU A 142 46.84 6.87 53.37
C LEU A 142 46.94 7.55 51.99
N LEU A 143 48.01 8.33 51.74
CA LEU A 143 48.22 9.01 50.46
C LEU A 143 48.61 8.05 49.32
N ASP A 144 49.04 6.83 49.65
CA ASP A 144 49.41 5.80 48.68
C ASP A 144 48.20 4.92 48.31
N LEU A 145 47.03 5.14 48.92
CA LEU A 145 45.81 4.45 48.54
C LEU A 145 45.38 4.86 47.14
N ASN A 146 45.43 3.90 46.23
CA ASN A 146 45.06 4.10 44.84
C ASN A 146 43.54 4.12 44.70
N CYS A 147 42.96 5.33 44.56
CA CYS A 147 41.55 5.48 44.22
C CYS A 147 41.41 5.61 42.70
N ALA A 148 40.58 4.79 42.07
CA ALA A 148 40.34 4.86 40.63
C ALA A 148 39.78 6.23 40.18
N ASP A 149 39.07 6.92 41.06
CA ASP A 149 38.65 8.30 40.85
C ASP A 149 39.67 9.28 41.45
N SER A 150 40.57 9.77 40.61
CA SER A 150 41.61 10.73 41.00
C SER A 150 41.04 12.05 41.50
N SER A 151 39.89 12.49 40.97
CA SER A 151 39.26 13.75 41.37
C SER A 151 38.72 13.67 42.80
N PHE A 152 38.09 12.54 43.14
CA PHE A 152 37.60 12.28 44.49
C PHE A 152 38.73 12.12 45.50
N ALA A 153 39.83 11.47 45.10
CA ALA A 153 41.01 11.32 45.94
C ALA A 153 41.62 12.68 46.30
N ILE A 154 41.83 13.55 45.30
CA ILE A 154 42.35 14.90 45.49
C ILE A 154 41.47 15.68 46.47
N GLN A 155 40.16 15.67 46.28
CA GLN A 155 39.21 16.36 47.17
C GLN A 155 39.37 15.91 48.64
N LYS A 156 39.51 14.60 48.87
CA LYS A 156 39.65 14.07 50.24
C LYS A 156 41.01 14.36 50.86
N PHE A 157 42.06 14.39 50.05
CA PHE A 157 43.39 14.79 50.52
C PHE A 157 43.48 16.29 50.80
N GLU A 158 42.75 17.13 50.06
CA GLU A 158 42.59 18.55 50.36
C GLU A 158 41.85 18.78 51.68
N GLU A 159 40.77 18.02 51.93
CA GLU A 159 40.03 18.07 53.20
C GLU A 159 40.95 17.73 54.39
N LEU A 160 41.81 16.71 54.25
CA LEU A 160 42.80 16.36 55.27
C LEU A 160 43.83 17.48 55.49
N ARG A 161 44.32 18.08 54.39
CA ARG A 161 45.27 19.19 54.44
C ARG A 161 44.66 20.40 55.15
N ASP A 162 43.39 20.71 54.91
CA ASP A 162 42.69 21.81 55.55
C ASP A 162 42.52 21.61 57.05
N VAL A 163 42.24 20.39 57.49
CA VAL A 163 42.20 20.03 58.93
C VAL A 163 43.56 20.22 59.58
N GLN A 164 44.65 19.80 58.92
CA GLN A 164 46.02 19.99 59.41
C GLN A 164 46.40 21.47 59.48
N ASN A 165 46.07 22.25 58.45
CA ASN A 165 46.31 23.69 58.40
C ASN A 165 45.55 24.42 59.50
N THR A 166 44.27 24.05 59.71
CA THR A 166 43.42 24.65 60.74
C THR A 166 43.95 24.35 62.15
N HIS A 167 44.40 23.12 62.40
CA HIS A 167 45.03 22.76 63.66
C HIS A 167 46.35 23.51 63.88
N SER A 168 47.19 23.61 62.86
CA SER A 168 48.46 24.34 62.92
C SER A 168 48.24 25.83 63.23
N LYS A 169 47.25 26.47 62.58
CA LYS A 169 46.84 27.85 62.89
C LYS A 169 46.38 27.98 64.35
N LYS A 170 45.48 27.10 64.81
CA LYS A 170 45.01 27.09 66.21
C LYS A 170 46.13 26.88 67.22
N LEU A 171 47.14 26.07 66.90
CA LEU A 171 48.31 25.88 67.75
C LEU A 171 49.16 27.16 67.82
N VAL A 172 49.38 27.83 66.70
CA VAL A 172 50.10 29.12 66.65
C VAL A 172 49.34 30.19 67.43
N ASP A 173 48.02 30.27 67.25
CA ASP A 173 47.17 31.22 67.97
C ASP A 173 47.16 30.94 69.47
N LEU A 174 47.10 29.67 69.88
CA LEU A 174 47.18 29.28 71.29
C LEU A 174 48.55 29.63 71.89
N LYS A 175 49.65 29.37 71.18
CA LYS A 175 50.99 29.79 71.60
C LYS A 175 51.12 31.31 71.71
N ARG A 176 50.46 32.06 70.83
CA ARG A 176 50.44 33.53 70.86
C ARG A 176 49.62 34.07 72.04
N GLU A 177 48.44 33.49 72.30
CA GLU A 177 47.56 33.86 73.42
C GLU A 177 48.25 33.64 74.79
N PHE A 178 49.02 32.56 74.91
CA PHE A 178 49.73 32.18 76.14
C PHE A 178 51.24 32.45 76.07
N ASN A 179 51.67 33.43 75.27
CA ASN A 179 53.08 33.78 75.17
C ASN A 179 53.64 34.17 76.56
N GLY A 180 54.76 33.55 76.96
CA GLY A 180 55.34 33.68 78.30
C GLY A 180 54.84 32.68 79.36
N TYR A 181 53.84 31.85 79.03
CA TYR A 181 53.33 30.76 79.90
C TYR A 181 53.56 29.38 79.27
N THR A 182 54.47 29.29 78.30
CA THR A 182 54.79 28.03 77.59
C THR A 182 55.85 27.20 78.30
N ASP A 183 56.71 27.86 79.08
CA ASP A 183 57.76 27.20 79.84
C ASP A 183 57.15 26.42 80.99
N ASP A 184 57.73 25.27 81.35
CA ASP A 184 57.13 24.43 82.38
C ASP A 184 57.32 24.97 83.81
N LEU A 185 58.20 25.98 84.00
CA LEU A 185 58.67 26.40 85.33
C LEU A 185 58.71 27.91 85.59
N ASP A 186 58.36 28.81 84.65
CA ASP A 186 58.41 30.27 84.85
C ASP A 186 59.80 30.83 85.26
N GLY A 187 60.88 30.12 84.93
CA GLY A 187 62.22 30.43 85.43
C GLY A 187 62.45 30.10 86.92
N TRP A 188 61.49 29.46 87.59
CA TRP A 188 61.67 28.93 88.94
C TRP A 188 62.48 27.64 88.92
N GLU A 189 63.20 27.38 90.02
CA GLU A 189 63.84 26.10 90.22
C GLU A 189 62.78 24.99 90.30
N LYS A 190 63.02 23.85 89.65
CA LYS A 190 62.08 22.73 89.61
C LYS A 190 61.66 22.26 91.01
N SER A 191 62.58 22.30 91.97
CA SER A 191 62.34 21.91 93.36
C SER A 191 61.38 22.88 94.08
N THR A 192 61.54 24.18 93.87
CA THR A 192 60.72 25.23 94.49
C THR A 192 59.34 25.30 93.85
N HIS A 193 59.27 25.20 92.51
CA HIS A 193 58.01 25.11 91.78
C HIS A 193 57.18 23.90 92.21
N PHE A 194 57.78 22.71 92.33
CA PHE A 194 57.07 21.51 92.75
C PHE A 194 56.50 21.62 94.16
N ARG A 195 57.28 22.19 95.11
CA ARG A 195 56.79 22.46 96.47
C ARG A 195 55.63 23.45 96.46
N PHE A 196 55.73 24.50 95.65
CA PHE A 196 54.68 25.50 95.50
C PHE A 196 53.39 24.88 94.95
N ASP A 197 53.49 24.07 93.90
CA ASP A 197 52.34 23.40 93.28
C ASP A 197 51.73 22.35 94.22
N LYS A 198 52.55 21.62 94.98
CA LYS A 198 52.06 20.69 96.01
C LYS A 198 51.19 21.40 97.05
N ILE A 199 51.66 22.54 97.59
CA ILE A 199 50.88 23.34 98.55
C ILE A 199 49.60 23.84 97.88
N ARG A 200 49.66 24.30 96.63
CA ARG A 200 48.46 24.72 95.89
C ARG A 200 47.44 23.57 95.74
N LEU A 201 47.89 22.36 95.45
CA LEU A 201 47.03 21.18 95.30
C LEU A 201 46.39 20.75 96.63
N GLU A 202 47.16 20.76 97.73
CA GLU A 202 46.66 20.47 99.09
C GLU A 202 45.55 21.43 99.52
N TYR A 203 45.69 22.72 99.19
CA TYR A 203 44.72 23.76 99.56
C TYR A 203 43.69 24.05 98.47
N LYS A 204 43.63 23.27 97.38
CA LYS A 204 42.61 23.43 96.34
C LYS A 204 41.19 23.09 96.84
N SER A 205 41.10 22.17 97.80
CA SER A 205 39.83 21.70 98.38
C SER A 205 39.38 22.52 99.60
N VAL A 206 40.35 22.99 100.40
CA VAL A 206 40.14 23.84 101.57
C VAL A 206 40.10 25.28 101.07
N ASN A 207 38.90 25.78 100.76
CA ASN A 207 38.67 27.09 100.13
C ASN A 207 38.99 28.31 101.06
N ASP A 208 39.99 28.18 101.93
CA ASP A 208 40.46 29.22 102.84
C ASP A 208 41.75 29.86 102.30
N ARG A 209 41.56 31.04 101.70
CA ARG A 209 42.63 31.83 101.10
C ARG A 209 43.66 32.31 102.12
N LYS A 210 43.28 32.49 103.39
CA LYS A 210 44.19 32.97 104.45
C LYS A 210 45.16 31.88 104.86
N LEU A 211 44.66 30.66 105.07
CA LEU A 211 45.50 29.51 105.40
C LEU A 211 46.50 29.19 104.28
N TYR A 212 46.05 29.27 103.02
CA TYR A 212 46.93 29.10 101.87
C TYR A 212 48.05 30.15 101.82
N GLN A 213 47.73 31.43 102.04
CA GLN A 213 48.73 32.50 102.07
C GLN A 213 49.73 32.31 103.23
N ASN A 214 49.24 32.02 104.44
CA ASN A 214 50.10 31.78 105.60
C ASN A 214 51.06 30.60 105.36
N ARG A 215 50.57 29.51 104.74
CA ARG A 215 51.41 28.35 104.42
C ARG A 215 52.51 28.69 103.41
N LEU A 216 52.18 29.49 102.39
CA LEU A 216 53.17 29.96 101.42
C LEU A 216 54.20 30.92 102.02
N ASP A 217 53.80 31.75 102.98
CA ASP A 217 54.71 32.69 103.67
C ASP A 217 55.73 31.94 104.54
N ILE A 218 55.32 30.82 105.16
CA ILE A 218 56.20 29.94 105.95
C ILE A 218 57.20 29.18 105.05
N GLU A 219 56.72 28.61 103.95
CA GLU A 219 57.54 27.74 103.08
C GLU A 219 58.46 28.52 102.14
N PHE A 220 58.11 29.79 101.82
CA PHE A 220 58.89 30.65 100.92
C PHE A 220 59.15 32.05 101.53
N PRO A 221 59.95 32.15 102.60
CA PRO A 221 60.20 33.41 103.29
C PRO A 221 61.02 34.40 102.45
N THR A 222 61.83 33.91 101.50
CA THR A 222 62.67 34.74 100.62
C THR A 222 61.91 35.38 99.47
N LEU A 223 60.69 34.94 99.18
CA LEU A 223 59.88 35.46 98.08
C LEU A 223 58.99 36.61 98.56
N SER A 224 58.78 37.59 97.70
CA SER A 224 57.80 38.65 97.96
C SER A 224 56.37 38.15 97.74
N SER A 225 55.40 38.76 98.43
CA SER A 225 53.97 38.49 98.22
C SER A 225 53.55 38.72 96.76
N ALA A 226 54.18 39.70 96.09
CA ALA A 226 53.96 39.99 94.67
C ALA A 226 54.45 38.84 93.77
N GLN A 227 55.64 38.30 94.01
CA GLN A 227 56.18 37.15 93.26
C GLN A 227 55.31 35.90 93.44
N ARG A 228 54.83 35.62 94.66
CA ARG A 228 53.89 34.50 94.91
C ARG A 228 52.57 34.68 94.15
N LYS A 229 51.98 35.88 94.19
CA LYS A 229 50.73 36.18 93.46
C LYS A 229 50.92 36.05 91.94
N PHE A 230 52.04 36.56 91.43
CA PHE A 230 52.40 36.43 90.02
C PHE A 230 52.51 34.95 89.62
N HIS A 231 53.24 34.15 90.40
CA HIS A 231 53.39 32.73 90.12
C HIS A 231 52.08 31.93 90.23
N ILE A 232 51.15 32.32 91.11
CA ILE A 232 49.80 31.73 91.15
C ILE A 232 49.04 32.01 89.86
N ILE A 233 49.05 33.26 89.38
CA ILE A 233 48.42 33.63 88.11
C ILE A 233 49.08 32.87 86.96
N TRP A 234 50.41 32.77 86.99
CA TRP A 234 51.19 32.02 86.02
C TRP A 234 50.80 30.53 85.99
N ILE A 235 50.74 29.84 87.14
CA ILE A 235 50.33 28.43 87.23
C ILE A 235 48.92 28.24 86.67
N GLN A 236 47.99 29.14 86.99
CA GLN A 236 46.62 29.09 86.46
C GLN A 236 46.61 29.21 84.93
N LYS A 237 47.37 30.16 84.38
CA LYS A 237 47.50 30.36 82.93
C LYS A 237 48.20 29.18 82.25
N HIS A 238 49.29 28.67 82.82
CA HIS A 238 50.04 27.50 82.34
C HIS A 238 49.16 26.23 82.32
N HIS A 239 48.40 25.95 83.39
CA HIS A 239 47.44 24.84 83.37
C HIS A 239 46.32 25.05 82.35
N GLY A 240 45.81 26.27 82.21
CA GLY A 240 44.84 26.62 81.18
C GLY A 240 45.38 26.35 79.78
N TYR A 241 46.63 26.74 79.52
CA TYR A 241 47.36 26.45 78.29
C TYR A 241 47.49 24.94 78.05
N LYS A 242 48.03 24.17 79.01
CA LYS A 242 48.21 22.71 78.89
C LYS A 242 46.88 21.98 78.69
N ALA A 243 45.82 22.39 79.38
CA ALA A 243 44.48 21.82 79.21
C ALA A 243 43.92 22.11 77.81
N ARG A 244 44.04 23.34 77.31
CA ARG A 244 43.63 23.72 75.96
C ARG A 244 44.46 23.01 74.89
N LEU A 245 45.77 22.90 75.08
CA LEU A 245 46.66 22.16 74.18
C LEU A 245 46.25 20.70 74.10
N THR A 246 46.04 20.04 75.25
CA THR A 246 45.59 18.64 75.32
C THR A 246 44.24 18.45 74.63
N ALA A 247 43.28 19.35 74.88
CA ALA A 247 41.97 19.32 74.23
C ALA A 247 42.08 19.53 72.71
N LEU A 248 42.91 20.47 72.26
CA LEU A 248 43.13 20.74 70.84
C LEU A 248 43.77 19.54 70.13
N THR A 249 44.81 18.95 70.70
CA THR A 249 45.47 17.75 70.16
C THR A 249 44.52 16.56 70.13
N LYS A 250 43.73 16.34 71.20
CA LYS A 250 42.73 15.27 71.24
C LYS A 250 41.66 15.47 70.16
N ASN A 251 41.12 16.68 70.04
CA ASN A 251 40.12 17.01 69.04
C ASN A 251 40.67 16.82 67.63
N HIS A 252 41.90 17.27 67.36
CA HIS A 252 42.56 17.08 66.08
C HIS A 252 42.74 15.60 65.75
N HIS A 253 43.24 14.80 66.69
CA HIS A 253 43.40 13.36 66.51
C HIS A 253 42.05 12.67 66.22
N THR A 254 40.99 13.01 66.96
CA THR A 254 39.66 12.45 66.70
C THR A 254 39.12 12.86 65.32
N HIS A 255 39.35 14.11 64.91
CA HIS A 255 38.91 14.61 63.61
C HIS A 255 39.63 13.89 62.47
N ILE A 256 40.96 13.80 62.53
CA ILE A 256 41.76 13.06 61.55
C ILE A 256 41.34 11.59 61.52
N SER A 257 41.21 10.92 62.67
CA SER A 257 40.76 9.53 62.74
C SER A 257 39.40 9.33 62.07
N ASN A 258 38.45 10.23 62.30
CA ASN A 258 37.12 10.13 61.69
C ASN A 258 37.18 10.37 60.18
N LEU A 259 38.00 11.32 59.73
CA LEU A 259 38.20 11.60 58.32
C LEU A 259 38.84 10.40 57.60
N ILE A 260 39.88 9.79 58.19
CA ILE A 260 40.51 8.57 57.66
C ILE A 260 39.48 7.45 57.54
N LYS A 261 38.70 7.19 58.59
CA LYS A 261 37.64 6.17 58.55
C LYS A 261 36.63 6.45 57.43
N SER A 262 36.25 7.71 57.25
CA SER A 262 35.36 8.14 56.17
C SER A 262 35.98 7.88 54.79
N ILE A 263 37.25 8.24 54.60
CA ILE A 263 38.01 8.02 53.37
C ILE A 263 38.08 6.52 53.04
N LEU A 264 38.48 5.69 54.01
CA LEU A 264 38.59 4.24 53.83
C LEU A 264 37.25 3.58 53.48
N LEU A 265 36.13 4.10 54.00
CA LEU A 265 34.81 3.60 53.63
C LEU A 265 34.36 4.08 52.25
N GLN A 266 34.70 5.31 51.86
CA GLN A 266 34.22 5.93 50.63
C GLN A 266 35.06 5.55 49.41
N PHE A 267 36.37 5.32 49.56
CA PHE A 267 37.28 5.00 48.45
C PHE A 267 36.86 3.75 47.67
N PRO A 268 36.58 2.60 48.30
CA PRO A 268 36.12 1.41 47.57
C PRO A 268 34.76 1.64 46.87
N ILE A 269 33.85 2.39 47.50
CA ILE A 269 32.54 2.70 46.94
C ILE A 269 32.68 3.57 45.69
N GLN A 270 33.51 4.61 45.75
CA GLN A 270 33.74 5.50 44.61
C GLN A 270 34.54 4.83 43.51
N SER A 271 35.54 4.03 43.85
CA SER A 271 36.28 3.22 42.89
C SER A 271 35.34 2.31 42.10
N LYS A 272 34.42 1.59 42.78
CA LYS A 272 33.39 0.78 42.11
C LYS A 272 32.47 1.59 41.21
N LYS A 273 32.02 2.77 41.65
CA LYS A 273 31.18 3.67 40.83
C LYS A 273 31.91 4.18 39.60
N TYR A 274 33.17 4.56 39.74
CA TYR A 274 34.01 5.03 38.66
C TYR A 274 34.27 3.92 37.63
N LEU A 275 34.65 2.72 38.08
CA LEU A 275 34.82 1.56 37.20
C LEU A 275 33.52 1.19 36.48
N ALA A 276 32.37 1.24 37.17
CA ALA A 276 31.08 1.02 36.53
C ALA A 276 30.78 2.08 35.45
N LYS A 277 31.14 3.35 35.70
CA LYS A 277 31.02 4.41 34.70
C LYS A 277 31.93 4.17 33.50
N LEU A 278 33.19 3.79 33.72
CA LEU A 278 34.14 3.50 32.65
C LEU A 278 33.68 2.31 31.79
N ARG A 279 33.14 1.25 32.42
CA ARG A 279 32.52 0.13 31.70
C ARG A 279 31.30 0.56 30.89
N ALA A 280 30.45 1.43 31.44
CA ALA A 280 29.31 1.97 30.71
C ALA A 280 29.75 2.78 29.48
N GLU A 281 30.78 3.62 29.62
CA GLU A 281 31.37 4.39 28.51
C GLU A 281 31.96 3.47 27.43
N SER A 282 32.72 2.45 27.84
CA SER A 282 33.26 1.44 26.92
C SER A 282 32.14 0.69 26.18
N SER A 283 31.10 0.23 26.88
CA SER A 283 29.94 -0.45 26.27
C SER A 283 29.17 0.45 25.30
N LEU A 284 29.08 1.76 25.59
CA LEU A 284 28.47 2.74 24.70
C LEU A 284 29.31 2.88 23.42
N GLN A 285 30.63 2.94 23.56
CA GLN A 285 31.54 3.03 22.42
C GLN A 285 31.42 1.78 21.52
N GLU A 286 31.35 0.59 22.10
CA GLU A 286 31.10 -0.64 21.34
C GLU A 286 29.76 -0.62 20.61
N CYS A 287 28.70 -0.12 21.26
CA CYS A 287 27.40 0.02 20.62
C CYS A 287 27.45 1.00 19.44
N LEU A 288 28.17 2.11 19.57
CA LEU A 288 28.37 3.07 18.48
C LEU A 288 29.12 2.43 17.32
N ASN A 289 30.22 1.72 17.59
CA ASN A 289 30.97 0.99 16.57
C ASN A 289 30.09 -0.03 15.82
N LYS A 290 29.24 -0.78 16.54
CA LYS A 290 28.27 -1.72 15.93
C LYS A 290 27.24 -1.02 15.05
N ILE A 291 26.77 0.17 15.44
CA ILE A 291 25.84 0.97 14.63
C ILE A 291 26.54 1.44 13.34
N GLU A 292 27.77 1.94 13.45
CA GLU A 292 28.57 2.37 12.29
C GLU A 292 28.83 1.22 11.33
N GLU A 293 29.19 0.04 11.83
CA GLU A 293 29.40 -1.14 10.99
C GLU A 293 28.11 -1.54 10.25
N ARG A 294 26.96 -1.49 10.92
CA ARG A 294 25.65 -1.75 10.29
C ARG A 294 25.31 -0.71 9.23
N HIS A 295 25.58 0.57 9.50
CA HIS A 295 25.39 1.63 8.52
C HIS A 295 26.28 1.44 7.29
N ARG A 296 27.54 1.02 7.48
CA ARG A 296 28.44 0.68 6.38
C ARG A 296 27.88 -0.47 5.53
N LYS A 297 27.46 -1.57 6.16
CA LYS A 297 26.84 -2.71 5.45
C LYS A 297 25.57 -2.31 4.70
N LEU A 298 24.71 -1.49 5.30
CA LEU A 298 23.50 -0.98 4.64
C LEU A 298 23.84 -0.10 3.44
N TYR A 299 24.88 0.73 3.55
CA TYR A 299 25.33 1.59 2.46
C TYR A 299 25.89 0.76 1.29
N GLU A 300 26.73 -0.23 1.58
CA GLU A 300 27.24 -1.18 0.59
C GLU A 300 26.10 -1.94 -0.10
N TRP A 301 25.13 -2.44 0.68
CA TRP A 301 23.95 -3.13 0.15
C TRP A 301 23.11 -2.22 -0.75
N ARG A 302 22.83 -0.98 -0.33
CA ARG A 302 22.09 0.00 -1.15
C ARG A 302 22.81 0.29 -2.45
N ARG A 303 24.13 0.46 -2.41
CA ARG A 303 24.95 0.68 -3.61
C ARG A 303 24.86 -0.52 -4.56
N ALA A 304 25.03 -1.73 -4.04
CA ALA A 304 24.91 -2.96 -4.82
C ALA A 304 23.51 -3.11 -5.44
N ARG A 305 22.46 -2.79 -4.68
CA ARG A 305 21.07 -2.86 -5.13
C ARG A 305 20.74 -1.85 -6.23
N ILE A 306 21.23 -0.62 -6.11
CA ILE A 306 21.08 0.40 -7.17
C ILE A 306 21.77 -0.06 -8.45
N GLU A 307 22.97 -0.63 -8.33
CA GLU A 307 23.71 -1.13 -9.50
C GLU A 307 23.03 -2.35 -10.15
N GLU A 308 22.37 -3.19 -9.35
CA GLU A 308 21.54 -4.30 -9.84
C GLU A 308 20.31 -3.80 -10.60
N ILE A 309 19.56 -2.84 -10.04
CA ILE A 309 18.40 -2.22 -10.70
C ILE A 309 18.82 -1.58 -12.02
N ARG A 310 19.96 -0.88 -12.04
CA ARG A 310 20.50 -0.28 -13.27
C ARG A 310 20.79 -1.34 -14.35
N ARG A 311 21.37 -2.47 -13.97
CA ARG A 311 21.61 -3.60 -14.90
C ARG A 311 20.29 -4.18 -15.43
N GLU A 312 19.28 -4.34 -14.57
CA GLU A 312 17.95 -4.80 -14.97
C GLU A 312 17.24 -3.80 -15.92
N GLU A 313 17.42 -2.50 -15.72
CA GLU A 313 16.90 -1.46 -16.60
C GLU A 313 17.61 -1.49 -17.96
N GLU A 314 18.93 -1.58 -18.00
CA GLU A 314 19.70 -1.71 -19.25
C GLU A 314 19.32 -2.99 -20.03
N GLN A 315 19.04 -4.09 -19.33
CA GLN A 315 18.54 -5.32 -19.96
C GLN A 315 17.14 -5.12 -20.53
N ARG A 316 16.21 -4.52 -19.78
CA ARG A 316 14.86 -4.22 -20.25
C ARG A 316 14.86 -3.28 -21.45
N GLU A 317 15.74 -2.28 -21.48
CA GLU A 317 15.90 -1.39 -22.64
C GLU A 317 16.38 -2.15 -23.89
N LYS A 318 17.37 -3.04 -23.74
CA LYS A 318 17.86 -3.89 -24.84
C LYS A 318 16.76 -4.83 -25.36
N GLU A 319 16.01 -5.46 -24.47
CA GLU A 319 14.89 -6.33 -24.85
C GLU A 319 13.77 -5.56 -25.54
N ALA A 320 13.43 -4.37 -25.04
CA ALA A 320 12.43 -3.49 -25.65
C ALA A 320 12.89 -3.02 -27.05
N ALA A 321 14.17 -2.68 -27.22
CA ALA A 321 14.73 -2.31 -28.51
C ALA A 321 14.69 -3.48 -29.52
N LEU A 322 15.04 -4.70 -29.09
CA LEU A 322 14.93 -5.90 -29.91
C LEU A 322 13.47 -6.20 -30.30
N ALA A 323 12.53 -6.09 -29.36
CA ALA A 323 11.11 -6.26 -29.63
C ALA A 323 10.58 -5.20 -30.61
N ALA A 324 11.02 -3.95 -30.49
CA ALA A 324 10.66 -2.87 -31.40
C ALA A 324 11.20 -3.13 -32.82
N MET A 325 12.44 -3.62 -32.95
CA MET A 325 13.02 -4.01 -34.23
C MET A 325 12.24 -5.16 -34.89
N GLN A 326 11.92 -6.22 -34.13
CA GLN A 326 11.12 -7.33 -34.63
C GLN A 326 9.70 -6.90 -35.04
N HIS A 327 9.09 -5.99 -34.28
CA HIS A 327 7.78 -5.45 -34.63
C HIS A 327 7.84 -4.62 -35.93
N ALA A 328 8.87 -3.79 -36.10
CA ALA A 328 9.08 -3.01 -37.32
C ALA A 328 9.28 -3.92 -38.54
N GLU A 329 10.05 -5.00 -38.41
CA GLU A 329 10.25 -6.00 -39.46
C GLU A 329 8.94 -6.70 -39.86
N ARG A 330 8.13 -7.13 -38.88
CA ARG A 330 6.82 -7.73 -39.13
C ARG A 330 5.85 -6.77 -39.83
N GLU A 331 5.87 -5.49 -39.46
CA GLU A 331 5.04 -4.48 -40.13
C GLU A 331 5.51 -4.23 -41.56
N LEU A 332 6.83 -4.24 -41.82
CA LEU A 332 7.37 -4.15 -43.19
C LEU A 332 6.89 -5.34 -44.04
N GLU A 333 7.05 -6.58 -43.55
CA GLU A 333 6.54 -7.77 -44.25
C GLU A 333 5.03 -7.70 -44.50
N ARG A 334 4.27 -7.21 -43.52
CA ARG A 334 2.82 -7.05 -43.66
C ARG A 334 2.48 -6.05 -44.77
N LEU A 335 3.20 -4.94 -44.85
CA LEU A 335 3.03 -3.95 -45.90
C LEU A 335 3.37 -4.54 -47.29
N GLU A 336 4.44 -5.32 -47.40
CA GLU A 336 4.81 -6.03 -48.64
C GLU A 336 3.76 -7.07 -49.06
N ARG A 337 3.19 -7.81 -48.11
CA ARG A 337 2.08 -8.74 -48.39
C ARG A 337 0.82 -8.00 -48.84
N ILE A 338 0.58 -6.80 -48.33
CA ILE A 338 -0.56 -5.97 -48.75
C ILE A 338 -0.30 -5.39 -50.15
N SER A 339 0.91 -4.94 -50.47
CA SER A 339 1.23 -4.41 -51.79
C SER A 339 1.11 -5.49 -52.88
N SER A 340 1.69 -6.68 -52.65
CA SER A 340 1.58 -7.80 -53.60
C SER A 340 0.13 -8.24 -53.82
N LYS A 341 -0.69 -8.32 -52.75
CA LYS A 341 -2.14 -8.56 -52.90
C LYS A 341 -2.85 -7.47 -53.69
N LYS A 342 -2.49 -6.20 -53.51
CA LYS A 342 -3.08 -5.10 -54.30
C LYS A 342 -2.73 -5.21 -55.78
N GLU A 343 -1.51 -5.62 -56.11
CA GLU A 343 -1.07 -5.84 -57.50
C GLU A 343 -1.85 -6.98 -58.16
N THR A 344 -1.94 -8.14 -57.51
CA THR A 344 -2.73 -9.29 -58.02
C THR A 344 -4.22 -8.94 -58.22
N ILE A 345 -4.82 -8.14 -57.31
CA ILE A 345 -6.20 -7.67 -57.47
C ILE A 345 -6.34 -6.75 -58.69
N ARG A 346 -5.38 -5.85 -58.92
CA ARG A 346 -5.40 -4.96 -60.09
C ARG A 346 -5.30 -5.75 -61.39
N GLU A 347 -4.41 -6.73 -61.46
CA GLU A 347 -4.27 -7.62 -62.63
C GLU A 347 -5.58 -8.37 -62.92
N PHE A 348 -6.20 -8.95 -61.89
CA PHE A 348 -7.48 -9.65 -62.03
C PHE A 348 -8.61 -8.72 -62.50
N GLN A 349 -8.67 -7.50 -61.97
CA GLN A 349 -9.67 -6.50 -62.38
C GLN A 349 -9.49 -6.10 -63.85
N GLU A 350 -8.25 -5.91 -64.30
CA GLU A 350 -7.97 -5.56 -65.70
C GLU A 350 -8.31 -6.72 -66.64
N GLN A 351 -7.96 -7.96 -66.26
CA GLN A 351 -8.35 -9.15 -67.04
C GLN A 351 -9.87 -9.30 -67.13
N LYS A 352 -10.60 -9.05 -66.05
CA LYS A 352 -12.07 -9.07 -66.04
C LYS A 352 -12.66 -7.99 -66.94
N ARG A 353 -12.06 -6.80 -66.95
CA ARG A 353 -12.47 -5.68 -67.83
C ARG A 353 -12.29 -6.05 -69.30
N LEU A 354 -11.14 -6.60 -69.66
CA LEU A 354 -10.86 -7.06 -71.03
C LEU A 354 -11.82 -8.17 -71.46
N SER A 355 -12.07 -9.16 -70.60
CA SER A 355 -13.05 -10.22 -70.87
C SER A 355 -14.47 -9.67 -71.09
N HIS A 356 -14.87 -8.67 -70.32
CA HIS A 356 -16.17 -8.03 -70.48
C HIS A 356 -16.29 -7.28 -71.82
N LEU A 357 -15.26 -6.53 -72.22
CA LEU A 357 -15.23 -5.84 -73.51
C LEU A 357 -15.32 -6.82 -74.69
N SER A 358 -14.59 -7.94 -74.63
CA SER A 358 -14.66 -8.98 -75.66
C SER A 358 -16.05 -9.59 -75.78
N LYS A 359 -16.77 -9.80 -74.68
CA LYS A 359 -18.16 -10.29 -74.69
C LYS A 359 -19.13 -9.29 -75.31
N ILE A 360 -18.95 -7.99 -75.06
CA ILE A 360 -19.77 -6.94 -75.69
C ILE A 360 -19.56 -6.96 -77.20
N GLN A 361 -18.31 -7.02 -77.67
CA GLN A 361 -17.99 -7.06 -79.10
C GLN A 361 -18.62 -8.29 -79.79
N ALA A 362 -18.50 -9.47 -79.18
CA ALA A 362 -19.10 -10.70 -79.71
C ALA A 362 -20.64 -10.59 -79.81
N PHE A 363 -21.29 -9.96 -78.83
CA PHE A 363 -22.74 -9.74 -78.85
C PHE A 363 -23.16 -8.74 -79.93
N GLU A 364 -22.38 -7.67 -80.14
CA GLU A 364 -22.63 -6.69 -81.20
C GLU A 364 -22.48 -7.31 -82.60
N GLU A 365 -21.48 -8.18 -82.80
CA GLU A 365 -21.28 -8.92 -84.04
C GLU A 365 -22.43 -9.89 -84.33
N GLU A 366 -22.90 -10.64 -83.32
CA GLU A 366 -24.03 -11.56 -83.46
C GLU A 366 -25.33 -10.83 -83.82
N LYS A 367 -25.58 -9.68 -83.16
CA LYS A 367 -26.71 -8.81 -83.48
C LYS A 367 -26.63 -8.27 -84.92
N HIS A 368 -25.45 -7.91 -85.38
CA HIS A 368 -25.23 -7.43 -86.74
C HIS A 368 -25.53 -8.51 -87.79
N GLN A 369 -25.05 -9.74 -87.57
CA GLN A 369 -25.32 -10.88 -88.44
C GLN A 369 -26.83 -11.21 -88.50
N HIS A 370 -27.52 -11.15 -87.37
CA HIS A 370 -28.96 -11.38 -87.33
C HIS A 370 -29.75 -10.32 -88.14
N LEU A 371 -29.32 -9.05 -88.09
CA LEU A 371 -29.95 -7.97 -88.84
C LEU A 371 -29.79 -8.15 -90.36
N LEU A 372 -28.60 -8.56 -90.81
CA LEU A 372 -28.31 -8.87 -92.21
C LEU A 372 -29.20 -10.01 -92.73
N HIS A 373 -29.39 -11.05 -91.90
CA HIS A 373 -30.28 -12.16 -92.23
C HIS A 373 -31.73 -11.69 -92.44
N GLN A 374 -32.26 -10.83 -91.56
CA GLN A 374 -33.62 -10.29 -91.68
C GLN A 374 -33.81 -9.43 -92.95
N LEU A 375 -32.81 -8.63 -93.34
CA LEU A 375 -32.88 -7.82 -94.56
C LEU A 375 -32.95 -8.70 -95.82
N SER A 376 -32.19 -9.80 -95.86
CA SER A 376 -32.22 -10.75 -96.98
C SER A 376 -33.59 -11.44 -97.14
N GLN A 377 -34.26 -11.77 -96.03
CA GLN A 377 -35.60 -12.34 -96.06
C GLN A 377 -36.65 -11.34 -96.55
N LYS A 378 -36.54 -10.07 -96.14
CA LYS A 378 -37.45 -9.01 -96.60
C LYS A 378 -37.35 -8.76 -98.11
N GLN A 379 -36.15 -8.81 -98.70
CA GLN A 379 -35.98 -8.69 -100.15
C GLN A 379 -36.67 -9.83 -100.92
N ARG A 380 -36.49 -11.09 -100.48
CA ARG A 380 -37.16 -12.26 -101.09
C ARG A 380 -38.68 -12.20 -101.03
N ILE A 381 -39.24 -11.66 -99.95
CA ILE A 381 -40.69 -11.51 -99.79
C ILE A 381 -41.22 -10.43 -100.75
N LYS A 382 -40.50 -9.31 -100.91
CA LYS A 382 -40.88 -8.22 -101.81
C LYS A 382 -41.00 -8.70 -103.27
N GLU A 383 -40.00 -9.44 -103.76
CA GLU A 383 -40.00 -10.02 -105.12
C GLU A 383 -41.20 -10.96 -105.35
N ARG A 384 -41.58 -11.75 -104.33
CA ARG A 384 -42.73 -12.65 -104.39
C ARG A 384 -44.08 -11.93 -104.43
N VAL A 385 -44.18 -10.79 -103.77
CA VAL A 385 -45.40 -9.96 -103.75
C VAL A 385 -45.57 -9.23 -105.08
N ASP A 386 -44.49 -8.67 -105.62
CA ASP A 386 -44.51 -7.94 -106.90
C ASP A 386 -44.86 -8.88 -108.08
N PHE A 387 -44.36 -10.12 -108.07
CA PHE A 387 -44.73 -11.14 -109.07
C PHE A 387 -46.24 -11.46 -109.05
N ARG A 388 -46.82 -11.68 -107.87
CA ARG A 388 -48.25 -12.00 -107.72
C ARG A 388 -49.15 -10.84 -108.13
N ALA A 389 -48.75 -9.60 -107.85
CA ALA A 389 -49.49 -8.42 -108.28
C ALA A 389 -49.54 -8.31 -109.82
N SER A 390 -48.44 -8.60 -110.50
CA SER A 390 -48.35 -8.54 -111.97
C SER A 390 -49.22 -9.59 -112.68
N GLU A 391 -49.29 -10.81 -112.14
CA GLU A 391 -50.14 -11.91 -112.63
C GLU A 391 -51.63 -11.57 -112.50
N GLN A 392 -52.01 -10.96 -111.38
CA GLN A 392 -53.39 -10.59 -111.12
C GLN A 392 -53.88 -9.46 -112.04
N HIS A 393 -52.99 -8.51 -112.37
CA HIS A 393 -53.28 -7.45 -113.34
C HIS A 393 -53.59 -8.03 -114.74
N LYS A 394 -52.75 -8.94 -115.24
CA LYS A 394 -52.94 -9.61 -116.55
C LYS A 394 -54.25 -10.40 -116.62
N LYS A 395 -54.60 -11.11 -115.55
CA LYS A 395 -55.89 -11.83 -115.46
C LYS A 395 -57.10 -10.89 -115.52
N SER A 396 -57.00 -9.71 -114.90
CA SER A 396 -58.10 -8.74 -114.87
C SER A 396 -58.36 -8.10 -116.24
N GLU A 397 -57.31 -7.86 -117.04
CA GLU A 397 -57.46 -7.29 -118.38
C GLU A 397 -58.03 -8.31 -119.38
N ALA A 398 -57.61 -9.56 -119.30
CA ALA A 398 -58.18 -10.64 -120.11
C ALA A 398 -59.69 -10.85 -119.84
N LEU A 399 -60.10 -10.74 -118.57
CA LEU A 399 -61.51 -10.82 -118.16
C LEU A 399 -62.36 -9.65 -118.69
N LYS A 400 -61.80 -8.43 -118.77
CA LYS A 400 -62.52 -7.27 -119.30
C LYS A 400 -62.77 -7.37 -120.81
N LEU A 401 -61.80 -7.90 -121.56
CA LEU A 401 -61.94 -8.13 -123.00
C LEU A 401 -62.99 -9.21 -123.31
N ASP A 402 -62.95 -10.34 -122.60
CA ASP A 402 -63.92 -11.44 -122.73
C ASP A 402 -65.33 -11.04 -122.29
N ALA A 403 -65.46 -10.13 -121.31
CA ALA A 403 -66.76 -9.57 -120.90
C ALA A 403 -67.39 -8.67 -121.98
N LEU A 404 -66.58 -7.84 -122.66
CA LEU A 404 -67.05 -6.96 -123.74
C LEU A 404 -67.56 -7.74 -124.96
N GLU A 405 -66.90 -8.84 -125.34
CA GLU A 405 -67.34 -9.70 -126.44
C GLU A 405 -68.65 -10.43 -126.09
N ARG A 406 -68.79 -10.90 -124.85
CA ARG A 406 -70.03 -11.56 -124.38
C ARG A 406 -71.21 -10.61 -124.29
N GLU A 407 -70.99 -9.33 -123.98
CA GLU A 407 -72.06 -8.34 -123.86
C GLU A 407 -72.66 -7.99 -125.23
N ASN A 408 -71.82 -7.89 -126.27
CA ASN A 408 -72.28 -7.71 -127.65
C ASN A 408 -73.09 -8.92 -128.15
N ALA A 409 -72.63 -10.15 -127.86
CA ALA A 409 -73.36 -11.37 -128.20
C ALA A 409 -74.68 -11.49 -127.42
N ARG A 410 -74.72 -11.06 -126.16
CA ARG A 410 -75.94 -11.03 -125.34
C ARG A 410 -76.98 -10.05 -125.87
N LEU A 411 -76.60 -8.86 -126.32
CA LEU A 411 -77.54 -7.89 -126.89
C LEU A 411 -78.22 -8.42 -128.17
N GLU A 412 -77.52 -9.19 -129.00
CA GLU A 412 -78.12 -9.84 -130.17
C GLU A 412 -79.07 -10.98 -129.80
N ILE A 413 -78.77 -11.73 -128.74
CA ILE A 413 -79.62 -12.82 -128.23
C ILE A 413 -80.82 -12.26 -127.48
N GLU A 414 -80.68 -11.15 -126.76
CA GLU A 414 -81.75 -10.51 -125.98
C GLU A 414 -82.80 -9.86 -126.89
N ARG A 415 -82.39 -9.28 -128.04
CA ARG A 415 -83.34 -8.89 -129.10
C ARG A 415 -84.16 -10.06 -129.64
N LYS A 416 -83.57 -11.26 -129.72
CA LYS A 416 -84.27 -12.49 -130.16
C LYS A 416 -85.14 -13.09 -129.05
N LEU A 417 -84.73 -12.96 -127.79
CA LEU A 417 -85.46 -13.48 -126.62
C LEU A 417 -86.61 -12.59 -126.17
N ASP A 418 -86.57 -11.27 -126.33
CA ASP A 418 -87.71 -10.40 -126.03
C ASP A 418 -88.87 -10.57 -127.02
N ALA A 419 -88.58 -11.03 -128.24
CA ALA A 419 -89.61 -11.49 -129.17
C ALA A 419 -90.30 -12.78 -128.67
N LEU A 420 -89.58 -13.65 -127.94
CA LEU A 420 -90.08 -14.89 -127.35
C LEU A 420 -90.74 -14.68 -125.98
N ARG A 421 -90.27 -13.74 -125.15
CA ARG A 421 -90.80 -13.48 -123.79
C ARG A 421 -92.19 -12.84 -123.78
N LYS A 422 -92.66 -12.30 -124.91
CA LYS A 422 -94.07 -11.91 -125.09
C LYS A 422 -95.01 -13.12 -125.27
N SER A 423 -94.49 -14.33 -125.51
CA SER A 423 -95.31 -15.49 -125.88
C SER A 423 -95.66 -16.45 -124.73
N VAL A 424 -95.00 -16.40 -123.56
CA VAL A 424 -95.30 -17.30 -122.43
C VAL A 424 -94.90 -16.68 -121.08
N ALA A 425 -95.88 -16.49 -120.19
CA ALA A 425 -95.71 -16.05 -118.80
C ALA A 425 -96.46 -16.99 -117.85
N VAL A 426 -95.88 -17.35 -116.69
CA VAL A 426 -96.59 -17.96 -115.54
C VAL A 426 -95.90 -17.61 -114.22
N HIS A 427 -96.70 -17.40 -113.16
CA HIS A 427 -96.34 -16.85 -111.84
C HIS A 427 -96.92 -17.72 -110.70
N VAL A 428 -96.19 -17.95 -109.59
CA VAL A 428 -96.69 -18.56 -108.33
C VAL A 428 -95.90 -17.99 -107.11
N GLU A 429 -96.55 -17.77 -105.96
CA GLU A 429 -96.02 -17.24 -104.68
C GLU A 429 -96.08 -18.24 -103.49
N SER A 430 -95.30 -18.00 -102.40
CA SER A 430 -95.17 -18.86 -101.19
C SER A 430 -95.17 -18.07 -99.84
N ASP A 431 -95.73 -18.66 -98.77
CA ASP A 431 -96.07 -18.03 -97.45
C ASP A 431 -94.98 -18.17 -96.33
N TRP A 432 -94.81 -17.10 -95.53
CA TRP A 432 -93.73 -16.81 -94.57
C TRP A 432 -94.04 -17.07 -93.09
N SER A 433 -95.25 -17.51 -92.77
CA SER A 433 -95.79 -17.48 -91.39
C SER A 433 -95.18 -18.51 -90.41
N ARG A 434 -94.28 -19.40 -90.86
CA ARG A 434 -93.75 -20.53 -90.07
C ARG A 434 -92.42 -20.27 -89.36
N ILE A 435 -91.78 -19.12 -89.59
CA ILE A 435 -90.33 -18.95 -89.32
C ILE A 435 -90.01 -18.32 -87.93
N LEU A 436 -90.99 -17.82 -87.15
CA LEU A 436 -90.70 -16.85 -86.07
C LEU A 436 -91.27 -17.15 -84.66
N GLN A 437 -91.09 -18.36 -84.08
CA GLN A 437 -91.41 -18.58 -82.64
C GLN A 437 -90.29 -19.21 -81.77
N PRO A 438 -90.03 -18.67 -80.56
CA PRO A 438 -88.98 -19.13 -79.63
C PRO A 438 -89.38 -20.33 -78.74
N THR A 439 -88.40 -21.16 -78.39
CA THR A 439 -88.58 -22.51 -77.80
C THR A 439 -88.37 -22.61 -76.28
N GLU A 440 -88.98 -23.65 -75.69
CA GLU A 440 -89.15 -23.86 -74.24
C GLU A 440 -87.86 -24.01 -73.43
N ALA A 441 -86.73 -24.36 -74.05
CA ALA A 441 -85.44 -24.48 -73.37
C ALA A 441 -84.95 -23.17 -72.72
N PHE A 442 -85.37 -22.02 -73.25
CA PHE A 442 -84.99 -20.70 -72.71
C PHE A 442 -85.72 -20.36 -71.39
N LYS A 443 -86.83 -21.05 -71.06
CA LYS A 443 -87.63 -20.77 -69.86
C LYS A 443 -87.13 -21.49 -68.59
N VAL A 444 -86.39 -22.60 -68.72
CA VAL A 444 -86.01 -23.48 -67.59
C VAL A 444 -84.76 -23.00 -66.84
N SER A 445 -83.85 -22.27 -67.48
CA SER A 445 -82.58 -21.79 -66.91
C SER A 445 -82.73 -20.77 -65.75
N LYS A 446 -83.92 -20.18 -65.56
CA LYS A 446 -84.15 -19.12 -64.55
C LYS A 446 -84.50 -19.61 -63.13
N GLN A 447 -84.63 -20.92 -62.89
CA GLN A 447 -85.26 -21.46 -61.65
C GLN A 447 -84.31 -22.17 -60.65
N THR A 448 -83.00 -22.28 -60.88
CA THR A 448 -82.10 -23.00 -59.96
C THR A 448 -81.45 -22.12 -58.89
N GLU A 449 -82.04 -22.21 -57.68
CA GLU A 449 -81.51 -22.17 -56.31
C GLU A 449 -80.40 -21.16 -55.90
N LYS A 450 -80.80 -20.20 -55.05
CA LYS A 450 -79.92 -19.35 -54.23
C LYS A 450 -79.63 -20.03 -52.89
N LEU A 451 -78.39 -20.45 -52.65
CA LEU A 451 -77.94 -20.93 -51.34
C LEU A 451 -77.68 -19.75 -50.36
N PRO A 452 -78.06 -19.85 -49.07
CA PRO A 452 -77.84 -18.80 -48.09
C PRO A 452 -76.37 -18.72 -47.63
N SER A 453 -75.74 -17.56 -47.79
CA SER A 453 -74.34 -17.30 -47.40
C SER A 453 -74.22 -16.94 -45.91
N LEU A 454 -73.27 -17.56 -45.20
CA LEU A 454 -73.01 -17.35 -43.76
C LEU A 454 -72.33 -16.00 -43.42
N PHE A 455 -71.78 -15.31 -44.43
CA PHE A 455 -71.31 -13.94 -44.35
C PHE A 455 -71.35 -13.28 -45.74
N VAL A 456 -71.30 -11.95 -45.82
CA VAL A 456 -71.33 -11.21 -47.09
C VAL A 456 -69.92 -11.11 -47.65
N ASN A 457 -69.73 -11.52 -48.91
CA ASN A 457 -68.46 -11.38 -49.62
C ASN A 457 -68.64 -10.50 -50.85
N HIS A 458 -67.74 -9.54 -51.07
CA HIS A 458 -67.84 -8.54 -52.14
C HIS A 458 -66.87 -8.81 -53.31
N SER A 459 -66.20 -9.96 -53.31
CA SER A 459 -65.23 -10.33 -54.34
C SER A 459 -65.87 -11.19 -55.44
N PHE A 460 -65.59 -10.87 -56.71
CA PHE A 460 -66.18 -11.56 -57.87
C PHE A 460 -65.22 -12.55 -58.57
N THR A 461 -63.96 -12.62 -58.15
CA THR A 461 -62.94 -13.50 -58.73
C THR A 461 -62.50 -14.59 -57.77
N VAL A 462 -62.35 -15.82 -58.27
CA VAL A 462 -62.00 -17.02 -57.48
C VAL A 462 -60.67 -16.84 -56.72
N ALA A 463 -59.69 -16.20 -57.34
CA ALA A 463 -58.39 -15.91 -56.69
C ALA A 463 -58.52 -14.93 -55.52
N ALA A 464 -59.42 -13.93 -55.61
CA ALA A 464 -59.67 -12.99 -54.53
C ALA A 464 -60.47 -13.64 -53.39
N LEU A 465 -61.44 -14.48 -53.72
CA LEU A 465 -62.24 -15.24 -52.74
C LEU A 465 -61.37 -16.17 -51.88
N MET A 466 -60.42 -16.90 -52.49
CA MET A 466 -59.54 -17.81 -51.77
C MET A 466 -58.49 -17.11 -50.90
N LYS A 467 -58.24 -15.82 -51.10
CA LYS A 467 -57.32 -15.04 -50.26
C LYS A 467 -57.94 -14.76 -48.88
N ASP A 468 -59.26 -14.54 -48.83
CA ASP A 468 -60.00 -14.31 -47.59
C ASP A 468 -60.01 -15.59 -46.73
N ARG A 469 -59.55 -15.46 -45.47
CA ARG A 469 -59.50 -16.56 -44.51
C ARG A 469 -60.91 -17.02 -44.13
N ARG A 470 -61.89 -16.10 -44.07
CA ARG A 470 -63.27 -16.42 -43.71
C ARG A 470 -63.94 -17.29 -44.77
N PHE A 471 -63.63 -17.05 -46.05
CA PHE A 471 -64.14 -17.86 -47.17
C PHE A 471 -63.58 -19.28 -47.18
N ARG A 472 -62.26 -19.43 -46.95
CA ARG A 472 -61.64 -20.76 -46.83
C ARG A 472 -62.20 -21.56 -45.65
N VAL A 473 -62.41 -20.89 -44.51
CA VAL A 473 -63.00 -21.52 -43.33
C VAL A 473 -64.48 -21.85 -43.55
N SER A 474 -65.26 -20.99 -44.21
CA SER A 474 -66.67 -21.30 -44.51
C SER A 474 -66.82 -22.47 -45.49
N GLN A 475 -65.94 -22.58 -46.48
CA GLN A 475 -65.95 -23.71 -47.41
C GLN A 475 -65.60 -25.02 -46.70
N ALA A 476 -64.62 -25.00 -45.79
CA ALA A 476 -64.28 -26.16 -44.97
C ALA A 476 -65.43 -26.56 -44.02
N LEU A 477 -66.12 -25.59 -43.43
CA LEU A 477 -67.29 -25.83 -42.56
C LEU A 477 -68.49 -26.38 -43.35
N HIS A 478 -68.69 -25.93 -44.59
CA HIS A 478 -69.72 -26.45 -45.49
C HIS A 478 -69.41 -27.87 -45.96
N ALA A 479 -68.15 -28.18 -46.25
CA ALA A 479 -67.72 -29.54 -46.59
C ALA A 479 -67.88 -30.51 -45.41
N ALA A 480 -67.77 -30.00 -44.18
CA ALA A 480 -68.00 -30.77 -42.95
C ALA A 480 -69.48 -30.86 -42.53
N GLY A 481 -70.42 -30.27 -43.27
CA GLY A 481 -71.85 -30.27 -42.94
C GLY A 481 -72.22 -29.43 -41.71
N LEU A 482 -71.32 -28.59 -41.21
CA LEU A 482 -71.46 -27.82 -39.98
C LEU A 482 -72.03 -26.41 -40.22
N GLN A 483 -72.56 -26.12 -41.41
CA GLN A 483 -73.01 -24.78 -41.82
C GLN A 483 -74.12 -24.18 -40.95
N HIS A 484 -74.87 -24.99 -40.20
CA HIS A 484 -75.97 -24.50 -39.35
C HIS A 484 -75.65 -24.52 -37.85
N SER A 485 -74.43 -24.93 -37.48
CA SER A 485 -73.98 -24.98 -36.09
C SER A 485 -73.69 -23.57 -35.53
N GLU A 486 -74.03 -23.31 -34.28
CA GLU A 486 -73.59 -22.09 -33.58
C GLU A 486 -72.06 -21.95 -33.54
N TYR A 487 -71.34 -23.08 -33.52
CA TYR A 487 -69.90 -23.12 -33.57
C TYR A 487 -69.35 -22.46 -34.84
N ALA A 488 -69.94 -22.76 -36.01
CA ALA A 488 -69.55 -22.18 -37.29
C ALA A 488 -69.74 -20.65 -37.32
N ARG A 489 -70.81 -20.14 -36.69
CA ARG A 489 -71.04 -18.69 -36.58
C ARG A 489 -70.01 -18.01 -35.68
N ARG A 490 -69.64 -18.60 -34.55
CA ARG A 490 -68.64 -18.04 -33.62
C ARG A 490 -67.24 -18.03 -34.22
N VAL A 491 -66.83 -19.10 -34.89
CA VAL A 491 -65.50 -19.21 -35.51
C VAL A 491 -65.32 -18.17 -36.63
N LEU A 492 -66.36 -17.91 -37.44
CA LEU A 492 -66.30 -16.93 -38.52
C LEU A 492 -66.38 -15.47 -38.04
N THR A 493 -66.92 -15.21 -36.84
CA THR A 493 -66.92 -13.86 -36.22
C THR A 493 -65.65 -13.56 -35.43
N SER A 494 -64.90 -14.57 -35.00
CA SER A 494 -63.62 -14.40 -34.28
C SER A 494 -62.38 -14.25 -35.19
N LEU A 495 -62.56 -14.37 -36.51
CA LEU A 495 -61.52 -14.28 -37.56
C LEU A 495 -61.61 -12.96 -38.32
#